data_AF-A0A1Z9J396-F1
#
_entry.id   AF-A0A1Z9J396-F1
#
_cell.length_a   1.000
_cell.length_b   1.000
_cell.length_c   1.000
_cell.angle_alpha   90.00
_cell.angle_beta   90.00
_cell.angle_gamma   90.00
#
_symmetry.space_group_name_H-M   'P 1'
#
loop_
_entity.id
_entity.type
_entity.pdbx_description
1 polymer ?
#
loop_
_entity_poly.entity_id
_entity_poly.type
_entity_poly.pdbx_seq_one_letter_code
_entity_poly.pdbx_strand_id
1 'polypeptide(L)' 'MHALKQKAGLVEWPRNVMRHTAASHWLNKLQSADAASLHLGNSPVMLHRHYKALVTRKESEDFFKLWVDR' A
#
# COMPACT_ATOMS: atom_id res chain seq x y z
N MET A 1 7.88 16.27 -5.28
CA MET A 1 7.23 15.16 -6.02
C MET A 1 7.63 15.05 -7.48
N HIS A 2 7.65 16.13 -8.27
CA HIS A 2 7.93 16.05 -9.71
C HIS A 2 9.33 15.47 -10.04
N ALA A 3 10.39 15.94 -9.37
CA ALA A 3 11.74 15.40 -9.53
C ALA A 3 11.88 13.91 -9.14
N LEU A 4 11.12 13.44 -8.14
CA LEU A 4 11.13 12.03 -7.73
C LEU A 4 10.48 11.13 -8.79
N LYS A 5 9.36 11.58 -9.37
CA LYS A 5 8.68 10.86 -10.46
C LYS A 5 9.59 10.70 -11.68
N GLN A 6 10.27 11.79 -12.09
CA GLN A 6 11.20 11.75 -13.21
C GLN A 6 12.37 10.78 -12.95
N LYS A 7 13.00 10.85 -11.77
CA LYS A 7 14.08 9.92 -11.39
C LYS A 7 13.63 8.46 -11.35
N ALA A 8 12.38 8.20 -11.01
CA ALA A 8 11.79 6.86 -11.00
C ALA A 8 11.28 6.40 -12.37
N GLY A 9 11.40 7.22 -13.43
CA GLY A 9 10.88 6.90 -14.76
C GLY A 9 9.34 6.84 -14.83
N LEU A 10 8.64 7.45 -13.87
CA LEU A 10 7.18 7.42 -13.81
C LEU A 10 6.59 8.54 -14.67
N VAL A 11 5.93 8.14 -15.76
CA VAL A 11 5.27 9.05 -16.72
C VAL A 11 3.92 9.54 -16.18
N GLU A 12 3.19 8.68 -15.49
CA GLU A 12 1.89 8.99 -14.87
C GLU A 12 1.92 8.70 -13.37
N TRP A 13 1.17 9.48 -12.61
CA TRP A 13 0.95 9.23 -11.18
C TRP A 13 -0.54 9.11 -10.90
N PRO A 14 -1.06 7.88 -10.81
CA PRO A 14 -2.48 7.66 -10.60
C PRO A 14 -2.97 8.34 -9.33
N ARG A 15 -4.22 8.83 -9.38
CA ARG A 15 -4.86 9.43 -8.21
C ARG A 15 -4.86 8.41 -7.07
N ASN A 16 -4.49 8.87 -5.87
CA ASN A 16 -4.43 8.05 -4.65
C ASN A 16 -3.49 6.83 -4.71
N VAL A 17 -2.55 6.74 -5.66
CA VAL A 17 -1.67 5.57 -5.81
C VAL A 17 -0.97 5.19 -4.50
N MET A 18 -0.45 6.17 -3.74
CA MET A 18 0.20 5.89 -2.45
C MET A 18 -0.75 5.28 -1.41
N ARG A 19 -2.00 5.74 -1.37
CA ARG A 19 -3.01 5.17 -0.47
C ARG A 19 -3.33 3.74 -0.87
N HIS A 20 -3.48 3.47 -2.15
CA HIS A 20 -3.73 2.11 -2.66
C HIS A 20 -2.55 1.18 -2.34
N THR A 21 -1.32 1.60 -2.64
CA THR A 21 -0.11 0.84 -2.33
C THR A 21 -0.02 0.54 -0.83
N ALA A 22 -0.16 1.55 0.02
CA ALA A 22 -0.10 1.36 1.47
C ALA A 22 -1.21 0.42 1.96
N ALA A 23 -2.45 0.58 1.49
CA ALA A 23 -3.59 -0.21 1.93
C ALA A 23 -3.49 -1.69 1.54
N SER A 24 -3.05 -1.98 0.31
CA SER A 24 -2.83 -3.35 -0.15
C SER A 24 -1.75 -4.08 0.66
N HIS A 25 -0.61 -3.43 0.90
CA HIS A 25 0.47 -4.04 1.69
C HIS A 25 0.13 -4.17 3.18
N TRP A 26 -0.53 -3.18 3.79
CA TRP A 26 -0.97 -3.28 5.19
C TRP A 26 -2.02 -4.37 5.39
N LEU A 27 -2.99 -4.48 4.47
CA LEU A 27 -3.99 -5.55 4.54
C LEU A 27 -3.34 -6.94 4.40
N ASN A 28 -2.37 -7.09 3.50
CA ASN A 28 -1.62 -8.33 3.36
C ASN A 28 -0.72 -8.61 4.58
N LYS A 29 -0.07 -7.61 5.16
CA LYS A 29 0.78 -7.79 6.35
C LYS A 29 -0.02 -8.21 7.58
N LEU A 30 -1.16 -7.57 7.83
CA LEU A 30 -1.96 -7.80 9.03
C LEU A 30 -2.93 -8.97 8.90
N GLN A 31 -3.26 -9.39 7.67
CA GLN A 31 -4.27 -10.42 7.40
C GLN A 31 -5.62 -10.13 8.08
N SER A 32 -5.92 -8.84 8.35
CA SER A 32 -7.13 -8.37 9.02
C SER A 32 -7.54 -7.00 8.49
N ALA A 33 -8.76 -6.91 7.96
CA ALA A 33 -9.32 -5.65 7.46
C ALA A 33 -9.62 -4.67 8.60
N ASP A 34 -10.02 -5.16 9.77
CA ASP A 34 -10.30 -4.31 10.94
C ASP A 34 -9.02 -3.68 11.48
N ALA A 35 -7.95 -4.48 11.61
CA ALA A 35 -6.65 -3.96 12.03
C ALA A 35 -6.09 -2.95 11.01
N ALA A 36 -6.16 -3.27 9.71
CA ALA A 36 -5.73 -2.35 8.66
C ALA A 36 -6.58 -1.06 8.61
N SER A 37 -7.87 -1.13 8.92
CA SER A 37 -8.79 0.01 9.03
C SER A 37 -8.34 1.00 10.10
N LEU A 38 -7.93 0.51 11.28
CA LEU A 38 -7.41 1.34 12.36
C LEU A 38 -6.14 2.12 11.96
N HIS A 39 -5.25 1.51 11.17
CA HIS A 39 -4.01 2.17 10.74
C HIS A 39 -4.21 3.17 9.59
N LEU A 40 -5.17 2.92 8.71
CA LEU A 40 -5.29 3.65 7.44
C LEU A 40 -6.47 4.62 7.38
N GLY A 41 -7.38 4.57 8.35
CA GLY A 41 -8.60 5.39 8.38
C GLY A 41 -9.59 5.06 7.26
N ASN A 42 -9.51 3.86 6.67
CA ASN A 42 -10.49 3.34 5.70
C ASN A 42 -11.49 2.44 6.41
N SER A 43 -12.69 2.25 5.86
CA SER A 43 -13.59 1.21 6.40
C SER A 43 -13.10 -0.21 6.04
N PRO A 44 -13.36 -1.22 6.89
CA PRO A 44 -13.04 -2.62 6.58
C PRO A 44 -13.67 -3.11 5.27
N VAL A 45 -14.89 -2.64 4.96
CA VAL A 45 -15.59 -2.94 3.70
C VAL A 45 -14.82 -2.40 2.50
N MET A 46 -14.35 -1.15 2.55
CA MET A 46 -13.52 -0.58 1.48
C MET A 46 -12.22 -1.37 1.31
N LEU A 47 -11.60 -1.80 2.41
CA LEU A 47 -10.37 -2.59 2.37
C LEU A 47 -10.57 -3.94 1.69
N HIS A 48 -11.62 -4.67 2.08
CA HIS A 48 -11.94 -5.96 1.49
C HIS A 48 -12.30 -5.84 0.00
N ARG A 49 -13.04 -4.79 -0.39
CA ARG A 49 -13.49 -4.58 -1.77
C ARG A 49 -12.38 -4.18 -2.72
N HIS A 50 -11.47 -3.30 -2.30
CA HIS A 50 -10.52 -2.65 -3.21
C HIS A 50 -9.07 -3.06 -3.03
N TYR A 51 -8.69 -3.68 -1.92
CA TYR A 51 -7.27 -3.92 -1.61
C TYR A 51 -6.92 -5.38 -1.35
N LYS A 52 -7.92 -6.27 -1.26
CA LYS A 52 -7.71 -7.70 -1.03
C LYS A 52 -7.06 -8.37 -2.24
N ALA A 53 -6.08 -9.23 -1.99
CA ALA A 53 -5.39 -10.06 -2.99
C ALA A 53 -4.71 -9.27 -4.14
N LEU A 54 -4.47 -7.96 -3.98
CA LEU A 54 -3.76 -7.15 -4.98
C LEU A 54 -2.23 -7.30 -4.92
N VAL A 55 -1.71 -7.78 -3.79
CA VAL A 55 -0.29 -7.97 -3.56
C VAL A 55 -0.06 -9.31 -2.89
N THR A 56 1.04 -9.96 -3.25
CA THR A 56 1.54 -11.18 -2.63
C THR A 56 2.18 -10.88 -1.27
N ARG A 57 2.40 -11.94 -0.50
CA ARG A 57 3.13 -11.84 0.76
C ARG A 57 4.57 -11.36 0.55
N LYS A 58 5.25 -11.90 -0.46
CA LYS A 58 6.63 -11.53 -0.80
C LYS A 58 6.76 -10.05 -1.15
N GLU A 59 5.88 -9.53 -1.99
CA GLU A 59 5.87 -8.10 -2.35
C GLU A 59 5.65 -7.21 -1.12
N SER A 60 4.81 -7.65 -0.18
CA SER A 60 4.56 -6.91 1.07
C SER A 60 5.78 -6.96 1.99
N GLU A 61 6.44 -8.10 2.13
CA GLU A 61 7.69 -8.20 2.88
C GLU A 61 8.78 -7.30 2.29
N ASP A 62 8.96 -7.35 0.97
CA ASP A 62 9.95 -6.51 0.26
C ASP A 62 9.61 -5.02 0.37
N PHE A 63 8.32 -4.63 0.32
CA PHE A 63 7.87 -3.27 0.56
C PHE A 63 8.24 -2.77 1.96
N PHE A 64 7.98 -3.56 3.01
CA PHE A 64 8.26 -3.14 4.39
C PHE A 64 9.75 -3.20 4.74
N LYS A 65 10.58 -4.00 4.04
CA LYS A 65 12.05 -3.96 4.19
C LYS A 65 12.62 -2.59 3.84
N LEU A 66 12.03 -1.88 2.88
CA LEU A 66 12.45 -0.51 2.54
C LEU A 66 12.29 0.49 3.70
N TRP A 67 11.55 0.11 4.74
CA TRP A 67 11.32 0.94 5.92
C TRP A 67 12.28 0.65 7.07
N VAL A 68 12.97 -0.50 7.05
CA VAL A 68 13.92 -0.90 8.08
C VAL A 68 15.31 -0.45 7.65
N ASP A 69 15.62 0.83 7.90
CA ASP A 69 16.96 1.45 8.00
C ASP A 69 16.83 2.98 7.95
N ARG A 70 16.11 3.56 8.92
CA ARG A 70 16.20 4.99 9.26
C ARG A 70 16.25 5.20 10.76
#